data_AF-A0A094X1Z9-F1
#
_entry.id   AF-A0A094X1Z9-F1
#
_cell.length_a   1.000
_cell.length_b   1.000
_cell.length_c   1.000
_cell.angle_alpha   90.00
_cell.angle_beta   90.00
_cell.angle_gamma   90.00
#
_symmetry.space_group_name_H-M   'P 1'
#
loop_
_entity.id
_entity.type
_entity.pdbx_description
1 polymer ?
#
loop_
_entity_poly.entity_id
_entity_poly.type
_entity_poly.pdbx_seq_one_letter_code
_entity_poly.pdbx_strand_id
1 'polypeptide(L)'
;MAKEALLSADVVVWVVSLDPLPGPQDVEKMRQILLPALGGRPLVIAATKMDRAKSQGMIPRLLEIEKWGFPGEIIPVSGLKEKNLDRFVNLLFDLLPAGEPVFDREWYTSQTVRQLAREYIQEKIFLQLREEVPHQAAVLIEEFEEPQSPGEITRITGTVFVERLSQKGILIGQKGERIREISQAARMDIERLVGGKVFLRLDVRVSEGWRENPGMLRELGYMPE
;
A
#
# COMPACT_ATOMS: atom_id res chain seq x y z
N MET A 1 2.68 -8.80 -10.62
CA MET A 1 2.98 -7.56 -9.86
C MET A 1 4.35 -7.55 -9.20
N ALA A 2 4.60 -8.12 -8.01
CA ALA A 2 5.90 -7.94 -7.33
C ALA A 2 7.11 -8.48 -8.12
N LYS A 3 6.98 -9.64 -8.78
CA LYS A 3 8.03 -10.20 -9.64
C LYS A 3 8.28 -9.34 -10.89
N GLU A 4 7.22 -8.81 -11.51
CA GLU A 4 7.34 -7.95 -12.69
C GLU A 4 8.02 -6.62 -12.34
N ALA A 5 7.65 -6.00 -11.20
CA ALA A 5 8.30 -4.79 -10.71
C ALA A 5 9.79 -5.01 -10.46
N LEU A 6 10.18 -6.18 -9.94
CA LEU A 6 11.59 -6.55 -9.80
C LEU A 6 12.30 -6.73 -11.14
N LEU A 7 11.62 -7.06 -12.22
CA LEU A 7 12.24 -7.21 -13.55
C LEU A 7 12.47 -5.88 -14.24
N SER A 8 11.64 -4.86 -13.97
CA SER A 8 11.76 -3.53 -14.60
C SER A 8 12.49 -2.49 -13.76
N ALA A 9 12.88 -2.79 -12.51
CA ALA A 9 13.57 -1.84 -11.63
C ALA A 9 15.05 -1.67 -12.00
N ASP A 10 15.57 -0.44 -11.92
CA ASP A 10 17.02 -0.17 -12.00
C ASP A 10 17.73 -0.42 -10.67
N VAL A 11 17.08 -0.08 -9.55
CA VAL A 11 17.54 -0.32 -8.18
C VAL A 11 16.45 -1.05 -7.42
N VAL A 12 16.81 -2.13 -6.72
CA VAL A 12 15.88 -2.91 -5.91
C VAL A 12 16.00 -2.48 -4.46
N VAL A 13 14.87 -2.11 -3.83
CA VAL A 13 14.82 -1.81 -2.40
C VAL A 13 14.09 -2.93 -1.66
N TRP A 14 14.76 -3.58 -0.72
CA TRP A 14 14.15 -4.49 0.23
C TRP A 14 13.96 -3.80 1.57
N VAL A 15 12.72 -3.53 1.93
CA VAL A 15 12.37 -2.93 3.22
C VAL A 15 12.32 -4.02 4.30
N VAL A 16 13.21 -3.94 5.28
CA VAL A 16 13.35 -4.92 6.36
C VAL A 16 13.03 -4.25 7.69
N SER A 17 12.10 -4.84 8.46
CA SER A 17 11.79 -4.35 9.80
C SER A 17 12.94 -4.62 10.76
N LEU A 18 13.42 -3.59 11.48
CA LEU A 18 14.35 -3.77 12.61
C LEU A 18 13.63 -4.23 13.88
N ASP A 19 12.31 -4.10 14.01
CA ASP A 19 11.57 -4.54 15.19
C ASP A 19 10.13 -5.01 14.84
N PRO A 20 9.85 -6.33 14.88
CA PRO A 20 10.82 -7.44 14.98
C PRO A 20 11.64 -7.59 13.68
N LEU A 21 12.77 -8.32 13.75
CA LEU A 21 13.46 -8.81 12.56
C LEU A 21 12.62 -9.93 11.89
N PRO A 22 12.70 -10.08 10.56
CA PRO A 22 12.08 -11.21 9.87
C PRO A 22 12.66 -12.55 10.35
N GLY A 23 11.83 -13.59 10.35
CA GLY A 23 12.26 -14.93 10.72
C GLY A 23 13.12 -15.59 9.63
N PRO A 24 13.86 -16.66 9.93
CA PRO A 24 14.71 -17.34 8.94
C PRO A 24 13.96 -17.81 7.69
N GLN A 25 12.71 -18.25 7.82
CA GLN A 25 11.88 -18.67 6.70
C GLN A 25 11.54 -17.51 5.75
N ASP A 26 11.27 -16.33 6.30
CA ASP A 26 11.00 -15.13 5.49
C ASP A 26 12.27 -14.69 4.75
N VAL A 27 13.42 -14.71 5.43
CA VAL A 27 14.72 -14.38 4.85
C VAL A 27 15.05 -15.34 3.70
N GLU A 28 14.86 -16.64 3.89
CA GLU A 28 15.12 -17.64 2.85
C GLU A 28 14.15 -17.51 1.66
N LYS A 29 12.87 -17.23 1.92
CA LYS A 29 11.91 -16.92 0.86
C LYS A 29 12.32 -15.69 0.05
N MET A 30 12.76 -14.63 0.73
CA MET A 30 13.26 -13.43 0.07
C MET A 30 14.55 -13.70 -0.71
N ARG A 31 15.43 -14.59 -0.24
CA ARG A 31 16.61 -15.04 -1.00
C ARG A 31 16.22 -15.64 -2.33
N GLN A 32 15.26 -16.57 -2.33
CA GLN A 32 14.77 -17.26 -3.53
C GLN A 32 14.09 -16.31 -4.52
N ILE A 33 13.51 -15.20 -4.04
CA ILE A 33 12.85 -14.20 -4.89
C ILE A 33 13.85 -13.17 -5.41
N LEU A 34 14.66 -12.57 -4.51
CA LEU A 34 15.50 -11.43 -4.84
C LEU A 34 16.73 -11.84 -5.63
N LEU A 35 17.51 -12.82 -5.17
CA LEU A 35 18.82 -13.11 -5.78
C LEU A 35 18.72 -13.45 -7.27
N PRO A 36 17.78 -14.30 -7.73
CA PRO A 36 17.62 -14.57 -9.16
C PRO A 36 17.10 -13.35 -9.93
N ALA A 37 16.29 -12.52 -9.27
CA ALA A 37 15.69 -11.35 -9.90
C ALA A 37 16.67 -10.19 -10.04
N LEU A 38 17.70 -10.04 -9.19
CA LEU A 38 18.62 -8.89 -9.26
C LEU A 38 19.28 -8.74 -10.63
N GLY A 39 19.73 -9.84 -11.25
CA GLY A 39 20.35 -9.78 -12.59
C GLY A 39 21.53 -8.79 -12.68
N GLY A 40 22.27 -8.61 -11.58
CA GLY A 40 23.39 -7.64 -11.49
C GLY A 40 23.00 -6.24 -11.05
N ARG A 41 21.71 -5.94 -10.85
CA ARG A 41 21.25 -4.61 -10.41
C ARG A 41 21.49 -4.38 -8.91
N PRO A 42 21.71 -3.12 -8.48
CA PRO A 42 21.95 -2.80 -7.08
C PRO A 42 20.77 -3.19 -6.18
N LEU A 43 21.10 -3.71 -4.99
CA LEU A 43 20.16 -3.95 -3.90
C LEU A 43 20.44 -2.98 -2.76
N VAL A 44 19.40 -2.33 -2.25
CA VAL A 44 19.43 -1.55 -1.01
C VAL A 44 18.51 -2.21 0.02
N ILE A 45 19.02 -2.44 1.21
CA ILE A 45 18.26 -2.97 2.34
C ILE A 45 17.89 -1.81 3.27
N ALA A 46 16.67 -1.30 3.11
CA ALA A 46 16.12 -0.25 3.96
C ALA A 46 15.65 -0.86 5.29
N ALA A 47 16.52 -0.84 6.29
CA ALA A 47 16.25 -1.36 7.62
C ALA A 47 15.35 -0.40 8.42
N THR A 48 14.04 -0.51 8.23
CA THR A 48 13.01 0.39 8.75
C THR A 48 12.68 0.17 10.23
N LYS A 49 11.93 1.10 10.83
CA LYS A 49 11.57 1.15 12.26
C LYS A 49 12.78 1.28 13.20
N MET A 50 13.85 1.95 12.76
CA MET A 50 15.03 2.18 13.62
C MET A 50 14.68 2.90 14.94
N ASP A 51 13.58 3.67 14.97
CA ASP A 51 13.07 4.36 16.16
C ASP A 51 12.57 3.40 17.27
N ARG A 52 12.25 2.15 16.90
CA ARG A 52 11.77 1.11 17.82
C ARG A 52 12.85 0.15 18.30
N ALA A 53 14.03 0.13 17.68
CA ALA A 53 15.14 -0.77 17.99
C ALA A 53 15.92 -0.43 19.28
N LYS A 54 15.21 0.01 20.34
CA LYS A 54 15.82 0.56 21.57
C LYS A 54 16.35 -0.49 22.55
N SER A 55 15.63 -1.59 22.76
CA SER A 55 15.90 -2.54 23.86
C SER A 55 17.05 -3.51 23.59
N GLN A 56 17.26 -3.92 22.34
CA GLN A 56 18.33 -4.84 21.94
C GLN A 56 19.47 -4.16 21.16
N GLY A 57 19.37 -2.84 20.97
CA GLY A 57 20.31 -2.06 20.19
C GLY A 57 20.15 -2.24 18.68
N MET A 58 20.44 -1.19 17.93
CA MET A 58 20.37 -1.19 16.46
C MET A 58 21.54 -1.96 15.83
N ILE A 59 22.76 -1.82 16.36
CA ILE A 59 23.98 -2.43 15.81
C ILE A 59 23.88 -3.96 15.72
N PRO A 60 23.52 -4.70 16.79
CA PRO A 60 23.41 -6.16 16.71
C PRO A 60 22.42 -6.64 15.64
N ARG A 61 21.34 -5.88 15.42
CA ARG A 61 20.32 -6.21 14.42
C ARG A 61 20.81 -5.95 13.00
N LEU A 62 21.56 -4.87 12.78
CA LEU A 62 22.20 -4.60 11.49
C LEU A 62 23.24 -5.68 11.16
N LEU A 63 24.04 -6.10 12.15
CA LEU A 63 24.96 -7.22 11.99
C LEU A 63 24.22 -8.53 11.66
N GLU A 64 23.03 -8.75 12.23
CA GLU A 64 22.23 -9.92 11.89
C GLU A 64 21.72 -9.87 10.45
N ILE A 65 21.30 -8.70 9.96
CA ILE A 65 20.93 -8.49 8.55
C ILE A 65 22.14 -8.75 7.64
N GLU A 66 23.32 -8.23 8.01
CA GLU A 66 24.57 -8.43 7.26
C GLU A 66 24.93 -9.91 7.12
N LYS A 67 24.76 -10.71 8.19
CA LYS A 67 24.99 -12.18 8.15
C LYS A 67 24.11 -12.91 7.15
N TRP A 68 22.98 -12.33 6.73
CA TRP A 68 22.17 -12.94 5.67
C TRP A 68 22.87 -12.92 4.32
N GLY A 69 23.95 -12.14 4.14
CA GLY A 69 24.80 -12.22 2.95
C GLY A 69 24.09 -11.84 1.64
N PHE A 70 23.17 -10.88 1.70
CA PHE A 70 22.60 -10.27 0.50
C PHE A 70 23.60 -9.26 -0.07
N PRO A 71 23.76 -9.16 -1.41
CA PRO A 71 24.73 -8.27 -2.05
C PRO A 71 24.16 -6.84 -2.15
N GLY A 72 23.93 -6.18 -1.02
CA GLY A 72 23.32 -4.85 -0.98
C GLY A 72 23.72 -4.00 0.21
N GLU A 73 23.62 -2.69 0.04
CA GLU A 73 23.92 -1.72 1.10
C GLU A 73 22.78 -1.68 2.13
N ILE A 74 23.13 -1.76 3.40
CA ILE A 74 22.16 -1.72 4.51
C ILE A 74 22.09 -0.31 5.06
N ILE A 75 20.90 0.29 5.04
CA ILE A 75 20.67 1.64 5.56
C ILE A 75 19.50 1.65 6.56
N PRO A 76 19.76 1.98 7.85
CA PRO A 76 18.70 2.09 8.84
C PRO A 76 17.88 3.36 8.63
N VAL A 77 16.56 3.24 8.62
CA VAL A 77 15.64 4.38 8.41
C VAL A 77 14.47 4.33 9.38
N SER A 78 13.83 5.48 9.60
CA SER A 78 12.49 5.56 10.17
C SER A 78 11.63 6.42 9.27
N GLY A 79 10.69 5.81 8.53
CA GLY A 79 9.68 6.56 7.79
C GLY A 79 8.77 7.35 8.73
N LEU A 80 8.39 6.77 9.87
CA LEU A 80 7.48 7.42 10.83
C LEU A 80 8.10 8.64 11.53
N LYS A 81 9.42 8.63 11.77
CA LYS A 81 10.14 9.74 12.42
C LYS A 81 10.96 10.56 11.44
N GLU A 82 10.82 10.29 10.13
CA GLU A 82 11.56 10.94 9.05
C GLU A 82 13.08 10.94 9.29
N LYS A 83 13.61 9.85 9.84
CA LYS A 83 15.04 9.74 10.16
C LYS A 83 15.80 9.02 9.06
N ASN A 84 16.92 9.62 8.67
CA ASN A 84 17.89 9.08 7.71
C ASN A 84 17.32 8.88 6.29
N LEU A 85 16.19 9.52 5.98
CA LEU A 85 15.53 9.43 4.67
C LEU A 85 16.31 10.18 3.58
N ASP A 86 16.96 11.29 3.95
CA ASP A 86 17.86 12.05 3.10
C ASP A 86 19.03 11.19 2.60
N ARG A 87 19.70 10.48 3.52
CA ARG A 87 20.79 9.57 3.17
C ARG A 87 20.32 8.38 2.34
N PHE A 88 19.13 7.86 2.64
CA PHE A 88 18.51 6.81 1.84
C PHE A 88 18.22 7.26 0.41
N VAL A 89 17.63 8.45 0.25
CA VAL A 89 17.34 9.01 -1.07
C VAL A 89 18.62 9.29 -1.85
N ASN A 90 19.64 9.87 -1.22
CA ASN A 90 20.93 10.11 -1.87
C ASN A 90 21.60 8.82 -2.33
N LEU A 91 21.58 7.77 -1.51
CA LEU A 91 22.09 6.46 -1.90
C LEU A 91 21.36 5.91 -3.14
N LEU A 92 20.04 6.06 -3.22
CA LEU A 92 19.29 5.64 -4.40
C LEU A 92 19.70 6.45 -5.65
N PHE A 93 19.89 7.76 -5.52
CA PHE A 93 20.37 8.59 -6.62
C PHE A 93 21.76 8.19 -7.11
N ASP A 94 22.68 7.86 -6.20
CA ASP A 94 24.04 7.42 -6.55
C ASP A 94 24.06 6.07 -7.29
N LEU A 95 23.04 5.23 -7.08
CA LEU A 95 22.89 3.92 -7.71
C LEU A 95 22.08 3.92 -9.01
N LEU A 96 21.28 4.97 -9.25
CA LEU A 96 20.43 5.06 -10.43
C LEU A 96 21.26 5.40 -11.69
N PRO A 97 20.94 4.82 -12.86
CA PRO A 97 21.55 5.22 -14.11
C PRO A 97 21.12 6.66 -14.47
N ALA A 98 22.02 7.42 -15.08
CA ALA A 98 21.67 8.70 -15.66
C ALA A 98 20.69 8.50 -16.83
N GLY A 99 19.66 9.33 -16.90
CA GLY A 99 18.64 9.26 -17.94
C GLY A 99 17.76 10.50 -17.97
N GLU A 100 17.00 10.63 -19.05
CA GLU A 100 16.02 11.70 -19.19
C GLU A 100 14.75 11.39 -18.35
N PRO A 101 14.05 12.41 -17.86
CA PRO A 101 12.78 12.22 -17.18
C PRO A 101 11.77 11.48 -18.08
N VAL A 102 11.28 10.33 -17.62
CA VAL A 102 10.25 9.55 -18.32
C VAL A 102 8.84 10.14 -18.13
N PHE A 103 8.63 10.87 -17.03
CA PHE A 103 7.36 11.49 -16.67
C PHE A 103 7.53 12.99 -16.46
N ASP A 104 6.41 13.72 -16.58
CA ASP A 104 6.36 15.14 -16.25
C ASP A 104 6.68 15.35 -14.75
N ARG A 105 7.31 16.47 -14.42
CA ARG A 105 7.62 16.85 -13.04
C ARG A 105 6.37 17.06 -12.19
N GLU A 106 5.24 17.37 -12.82
CA GLU A 106 3.95 17.53 -12.13
C GLU A 106 3.22 16.20 -11.90
N TRP A 107 3.68 15.10 -12.49
CA TRP A 107 3.05 13.79 -12.33
C TRP A 107 3.52 13.12 -11.05
N TYR A 108 2.69 13.19 -10.01
CA TYR A 108 2.99 12.57 -8.71
C TYR A 108 2.64 11.07 -8.64
N THR A 109 1.69 10.60 -9.45
CA THR A 109 1.23 9.21 -9.45
C THR A 109 0.62 8.83 -10.79
N SER A 110 0.75 7.56 -11.17
CA SER A 110 0.07 6.98 -12.33
C SER A 110 -1.37 6.52 -12.01
N GLN A 111 -1.78 6.61 -10.74
CA GLN A 111 -3.12 6.22 -10.32
C GLN A 111 -4.15 7.30 -10.65
N THR A 112 -5.30 6.88 -11.14
CA THR A 112 -6.46 7.77 -11.34
C THR A 112 -7.06 8.20 -10.00
N VAL A 113 -7.74 9.34 -9.99
CA VAL A 113 -8.49 9.83 -8.81
C VAL A 113 -9.49 8.78 -8.31
N ARG A 114 -10.14 8.04 -9.22
CA ARG A 114 -11.03 6.91 -8.88
C ARG A 114 -10.29 5.81 -8.10
N GLN A 115 -9.10 5.43 -8.53
CA GLN A 115 -8.28 4.41 -7.84
C GLN A 115 -7.83 4.91 -6.46
N LEU A 116 -7.38 6.17 -6.36
CA LEU A 116 -7.01 6.75 -5.07
C LEU A 116 -8.20 6.85 -4.11
N ALA A 117 -9.39 7.22 -4.60
CA ALA A 117 -10.61 7.24 -3.80
C ALA A 117 -10.96 5.85 -3.25
N ARG A 118 -10.81 4.80 -4.07
CA ARG A 118 -10.94 3.40 -3.65
C ARG A 118 -9.95 3.05 -2.54
N GLU A 119 -8.67 3.41 -2.70
CA GLU A 119 -7.63 3.16 -1.69
C GLU A 119 -7.93 3.88 -0.38
N TYR A 120 -8.40 5.14 -0.40
CA TYR A 120 -8.80 5.84 0.83
C TYR A 120 -9.94 5.13 1.58
N ILE A 121 -10.93 4.60 0.85
CA ILE A 121 -12.01 3.81 1.47
C ILE A 121 -11.43 2.52 2.08
N GLN A 122 -10.60 1.80 1.34
CA GLN A 122 -9.96 0.57 1.80
C GLN A 122 -9.08 0.82 3.04
N GLU A 123 -8.33 1.92 3.06
CA GLU A 123 -7.53 2.35 4.20
C GLU A 123 -8.41 2.58 5.44
N LYS A 124 -9.56 3.24 5.29
CA LYS A 124 -10.45 3.49 6.43
C LYS A 124 -11.12 2.23 6.95
N ILE A 125 -11.44 1.29 6.07
CA ILE A 125 -11.86 -0.06 6.47
C ILE A 125 -10.74 -0.71 7.30
N PHE A 126 -9.49 -0.61 6.83
CA PHE A 126 -8.34 -1.23 7.48
C PHE A 126 -8.03 -0.63 8.86
N LEU A 127 -8.13 0.68 9.00
CA LEU A 127 -7.84 1.38 10.25
C LEU A 127 -8.92 1.20 11.32
N GLN A 128 -10.17 0.99 10.92
CA GLN A 128 -11.31 0.95 11.83
C GLN A 128 -11.77 -0.46 12.20
N LEU A 129 -11.50 -1.44 11.35
CA LEU A 129 -11.83 -2.85 11.60
C LEU A 129 -10.61 -3.62 12.11
N ARG A 130 -10.85 -4.81 12.67
CA ARG A 130 -9.83 -5.67 13.26
C ARG A 130 -9.96 -7.09 12.75
N GLU A 131 -9.01 -7.93 13.16
CA GLU A 131 -8.99 -9.36 12.86
C GLU A 131 -8.92 -9.59 11.34
N GLU A 132 -9.65 -10.55 10.79
CA GLU A 132 -9.58 -10.89 9.37
C GLU A 132 -10.40 -9.95 8.47
N VAL A 133 -11.35 -9.19 9.03
CA VAL A 133 -12.32 -8.41 8.25
C VAL A 133 -11.64 -7.39 7.32
N PRO A 134 -10.67 -6.55 7.77
CA PRO A 134 -9.90 -5.68 6.87
C PRO A 134 -9.30 -6.37 5.66
N HIS A 135 -8.83 -7.60 5.85
CA HIS A 135 -8.08 -8.36 4.85
C HIS A 135 -8.99 -9.11 3.87
N GLN A 136 -10.27 -9.23 4.19
CA GLN A 136 -11.28 -9.93 3.38
C GLN A 136 -12.31 -8.97 2.78
N ALA A 137 -12.15 -7.67 3.04
CA ALA A 137 -12.92 -6.61 2.41
C ALA A 137 -12.25 -6.12 1.13
N ALA A 138 -13.03 -5.85 0.09
CA ALA A 138 -12.57 -5.17 -1.11
C ALA A 138 -13.55 -4.08 -1.55
N VAL A 139 -13.01 -2.99 -2.08
CA VAL A 139 -13.81 -1.84 -2.54
C VAL A 139 -13.84 -1.81 -4.06
N LEU A 140 -15.04 -1.70 -4.63
CA LEU A 140 -15.28 -1.38 -6.03
C LEU A 140 -15.94 -0.01 -6.13
N ILE A 141 -15.46 0.86 -7.01
CA ILE A 141 -16.14 2.13 -7.33
C ILE A 141 -16.99 1.87 -8.57
N GLU A 142 -18.31 1.83 -8.38
CA GLU A 142 -19.28 1.58 -9.44
C GLU A 142 -19.50 2.86 -10.27
N GLU A 143 -19.59 4.01 -9.61
CA GLU A 143 -19.84 5.31 -10.24
C GLU A 143 -18.90 6.37 -9.68
N PHE A 144 -18.38 7.22 -10.56
CA PHE A 144 -17.57 8.38 -10.21
C PHE A 144 -17.94 9.51 -11.16
N GLU A 145 -18.71 10.48 -10.68
CA GLU A 145 -19.20 11.63 -11.44
C GLU A 145 -18.45 12.88 -10.99
N GLU A 146 -17.72 13.50 -11.91
CA GLU A 146 -17.02 14.75 -11.67
C GLU A 146 -17.98 15.95 -11.83
N PRO A 147 -17.78 17.05 -11.07
CA PRO A 147 -18.57 18.27 -11.21
C PRO A 147 -18.51 18.78 -12.65
N GLN A 148 -19.67 18.99 -13.29
CA GLN A 148 -19.74 19.51 -14.66
C GLN A 148 -19.95 21.02 -14.69
N SER A 149 -20.30 21.63 -13.55
CA SER A 149 -20.57 23.06 -13.44
C SER A 149 -20.19 23.62 -12.06
N PRO A 150 -19.90 24.92 -11.94
CA PRO A 150 -19.62 25.55 -10.65
C PRO A 150 -20.76 25.33 -9.65
N GLY A 151 -20.43 24.82 -8.46
CA GLY A 151 -21.40 24.53 -7.40
C GLY A 151 -21.88 23.08 -7.36
N GLU A 152 -21.57 22.27 -8.38
CA GLU A 152 -21.75 20.82 -8.29
C GLU A 152 -20.67 20.15 -7.43
N ILE A 153 -20.95 18.93 -6.99
CA ILE A 153 -20.08 18.15 -6.11
C ILE A 153 -19.74 16.83 -6.77
N THR A 154 -18.56 16.28 -6.48
CA THR A 154 -18.18 14.95 -6.94
C THR A 154 -19.10 13.92 -6.30
N ARG A 155 -19.66 13.01 -7.09
CA ARG A 155 -20.50 11.90 -6.59
C ARG A 155 -19.80 10.58 -6.80
N ILE A 156 -19.72 9.79 -5.74
CA ILE A 156 -19.06 8.50 -5.74
C ILE A 156 -20.01 7.46 -5.14
N THR A 157 -20.30 6.42 -5.93
CA THR A 157 -20.97 5.21 -5.47
C THR A 157 -19.95 4.07 -5.45
N GLY A 158 -19.77 3.43 -4.30
CA GLY A 158 -18.93 2.27 -4.17
C GLY A 158 -19.62 1.12 -3.46
N THR A 159 -19.18 -0.10 -3.77
CA THR A 159 -19.58 -1.31 -3.07
C THR A 159 -18.37 -1.89 -2.33
N VAL A 160 -18.56 -2.20 -1.05
CA VAL A 160 -17.63 -2.96 -0.22
C VAL A 160 -18.07 -4.43 -0.21
N PHE A 161 -17.25 -5.29 -0.79
CA PHE A 161 -17.44 -6.73 -0.78
C PHE A 161 -16.78 -7.36 0.44
N VAL A 162 -17.46 -8.32 1.06
CA VAL A 162 -16.94 -9.18 2.13
C VAL A 162 -17.32 -10.63 1.83
N GLU A 163 -16.64 -11.60 2.45
CA GLU A 163 -16.89 -13.02 2.16
C GLU A 163 -18.06 -13.61 2.95
N ARG A 164 -18.41 -13.05 4.12
CA ARG A 164 -19.42 -13.65 5.00
C ARG A 164 -20.43 -12.63 5.52
N LEU A 165 -21.65 -13.11 5.82
CA LEU A 165 -22.71 -12.29 6.44
C LEU A 165 -22.29 -11.70 7.79
N SER A 166 -21.52 -12.44 8.59
CA SER A 166 -20.98 -11.94 9.87
C SER A 166 -20.09 -10.72 9.67
N GLN A 167 -19.22 -10.76 8.66
CA GLN A 167 -18.32 -9.65 8.28
C GLN A 167 -19.11 -8.45 7.78
N LYS A 168 -20.17 -8.68 6.99
CA LYS A 168 -21.08 -7.62 6.57
C LYS A 168 -21.71 -6.93 7.79
N GLY A 169 -22.15 -7.71 8.78
CA GLY A 169 -22.66 -7.17 10.05
C GLY A 169 -21.63 -6.30 10.78
N ILE A 170 -20.39 -6.76 10.89
CA ILE A 170 -19.28 -6.02 11.52
C ILE A 170 -18.99 -4.71 10.78
N LEU A 171 -18.92 -4.77 9.45
CA LEU A 171 -18.58 -3.62 8.60
C LEU A 171 -19.69 -2.54 8.62
N ILE A 172 -20.96 -2.96 8.70
CA ILE A 172 -22.10 -2.05 8.84
C ILE A 172 -22.15 -1.46 10.26
N GLY A 173 -21.92 -2.27 11.30
CA GLY A 173 -22.04 -1.87 12.69
C GLY A 173 -23.50 -1.71 13.15
N GLN A 174 -23.71 -1.33 14.41
CA GLN A 174 -25.06 -1.17 14.93
C GLN A 174 -25.75 0.01 14.23
N LYS A 175 -26.91 -0.23 13.61
CA LYS A 175 -27.68 0.80 12.86
C LYS A 175 -26.86 1.52 11.77
N GLY A 176 -25.81 0.90 11.23
CA GLY A 176 -24.97 1.51 10.19
C GLY A 176 -23.92 2.49 10.69
N GLU A 177 -23.66 2.55 12.01
CA GLU A 177 -22.69 3.49 12.60
C GLU A 177 -21.29 3.32 12.01
N ARG A 178 -20.83 2.08 11.83
CA ARG A 178 -19.45 1.79 11.43
C ARG A 178 -19.20 2.17 9.98
N ILE A 179 -20.11 1.79 9.07
CA ILE A 179 -19.98 2.15 7.66
C ILE A 179 -20.11 3.68 7.46
N ARG A 180 -20.89 4.35 8.30
CA ARG A 180 -20.98 5.81 8.30
C ARG A 180 -19.67 6.46 8.74
N GLU A 181 -19.03 5.97 9.80
CA GLU A 181 -17.71 6.44 10.24
C GLU A 181 -16.64 6.23 9.16
N ILE A 182 -16.62 5.05 8.52
CA ILE A 182 -15.73 4.72 7.40
C ILE A 182 -15.96 5.69 6.24
N SER A 183 -17.21 5.84 5.79
CA SER A 183 -17.56 6.74 4.68
C SER A 183 -17.20 8.19 4.99
N GLN A 184 -17.47 8.67 6.21
CA GLN A 184 -17.14 10.04 6.60
C GLN A 184 -15.65 10.31 6.59
N ALA A 185 -14.85 9.39 7.16
CA ALA A 185 -13.40 9.52 7.18
C ALA A 185 -12.79 9.45 5.76
N ALA A 186 -13.24 8.51 4.92
CA ALA A 186 -12.77 8.38 3.55
C ALA A 186 -13.15 9.62 2.72
N ARG A 187 -14.39 10.09 2.84
CA ARG A 187 -14.89 11.29 2.16
C ARG A 187 -14.02 12.51 2.46
N MET A 188 -13.59 12.71 3.71
CA MET A 188 -12.73 13.84 4.06
C MET A 188 -11.38 13.83 3.35
N ASP A 189 -10.78 12.65 3.17
CA ASP A 189 -9.51 12.53 2.43
C ASP A 189 -9.72 12.73 0.93
N ILE A 190 -10.83 12.19 0.39
CA ILE A 190 -11.19 12.37 -1.03
C ILE A 190 -11.51 13.84 -1.32
N GLU A 191 -12.19 14.56 -0.42
CA GLU A 191 -12.44 16.01 -0.56
C GLU A 191 -11.13 16.80 -0.68
N ARG A 192 -10.08 16.41 0.08
CA ARG A 192 -8.76 17.02 -0.05
C ARG A 192 -8.09 16.65 -1.37
N LEU A 193 -8.23 15.40 -1.81
CA LEU A 193 -7.69 14.93 -3.09
C LEU A 193 -8.29 15.71 -4.27
N VAL A 194 -9.61 15.88 -4.31
CA VAL A 194 -10.31 16.54 -5.43
C VAL A 194 -10.41 18.06 -5.30
N GLY A 195 -10.07 18.62 -4.14
CA GLY A 195 -10.17 20.05 -3.87
C GLY A 195 -11.62 20.58 -3.82
N GLY A 196 -12.59 19.72 -3.49
CA GLY A 196 -14.01 20.03 -3.60
C GLY A 196 -14.89 19.18 -2.68
N LYS A 197 -16.19 19.46 -2.67
CA LYS A 197 -17.16 18.67 -1.90
C LYS A 197 -17.43 17.34 -2.57
N VAL A 198 -17.60 16.30 -1.75
CA VAL A 198 -17.85 14.93 -2.21
C VAL A 198 -19.10 14.37 -1.56
N PHE A 199 -19.97 13.76 -2.35
CA PHE A 199 -21.01 12.84 -1.88
C PHE A 199 -20.50 11.40 -2.07
N LEU A 200 -20.33 10.68 -0.96
CA LEU A 200 -19.87 9.29 -0.96
C LEU A 200 -20.95 8.36 -0.41
N ARG A 201 -21.44 7.45 -1.26
CA ARG A 201 -22.33 6.36 -0.88
C ARG A 201 -21.58 5.04 -0.94
N LEU A 202 -21.64 4.27 0.15
CA LEU A 202 -21.04 2.94 0.24
C LEU A 202 -22.13 1.90 0.54
N ASP A 203 -22.23 0.90 -0.33
CA ASP A 203 -23.04 -0.29 -0.13
C ASP A 203 -22.19 -1.46 0.35
N VAL A 204 -22.78 -2.41 1.07
CA VAL A 204 -22.06 -3.60 1.56
C VAL A 204 -22.71 -4.87 1.02
N ARG A 205 -21.95 -5.63 0.24
CA ARG A 205 -22.41 -6.89 -0.39
C ARG A 205 -21.57 -8.07 0.08
N VAL A 206 -22.20 -9.23 0.22
CA VAL A 206 -21.49 -10.48 0.48
C VAL A 206 -21.21 -11.13 -0.87
N SER A 207 -19.95 -11.47 -1.12
CA SER A 207 -19.52 -12.25 -2.28
C SER A 207 -18.57 -13.34 -1.79
N GLU A 208 -19.09 -14.56 -1.65
CA GLU A 208 -18.33 -15.70 -1.16
C GLU A 208 -17.22 -16.06 -2.15
N GLY A 209 -15.99 -16.25 -1.66
CA GLY A 209 -14.86 -16.67 -2.50
C GLY A 209 -14.44 -15.62 -3.55
N TRP A 210 -14.75 -14.34 -3.38
CA TRP A 210 -14.41 -13.30 -4.37
C TRP A 210 -12.90 -13.25 -4.66
N ARG A 211 -12.05 -13.57 -3.69
CA ARG A 211 -10.58 -13.65 -3.84
C ARG A 211 -10.11 -14.75 -4.76
N GLU A 212 -10.94 -15.76 -5.02
CA GLU A 212 -10.66 -16.87 -5.92
C GLU A 212 -11.32 -16.68 -7.29
N ASN A 213 -12.20 -15.68 -7.43
CA ASN A 213 -12.92 -15.39 -8.67
C ASN A 213 -12.09 -14.46 -9.59
N PRO A 214 -11.53 -14.94 -10.71
CA PRO A 214 -10.68 -14.13 -11.58
C PRO A 214 -11.42 -12.95 -12.23
N GLY A 215 -12.73 -13.07 -12.45
CA GLY A 215 -13.56 -11.97 -12.95
C GLY A 215 -13.61 -10.83 -11.95
N MET A 216 -13.90 -11.14 -10.69
CA MET A 216 -13.92 -10.14 -9.62
C MET A 216 -12.53 -9.56 -9.33
N LEU A 217 -11.47 -10.36 -9.36
CA LEU A 217 -10.11 -9.85 -9.18
C LEU A 217 -9.73 -8.83 -10.26
N ARG A 218 -10.19 -9.02 -11.50
CA ARG A 218 -10.02 -8.02 -12.57
C ARG A 218 -10.84 -6.76 -12.33
N GLU A 219 -12.14 -6.90 -12.01
CA GLU A 219 -13.00 -5.75 -11.73
C GLU A 219 -12.51 -4.92 -10.53
N LEU A 220 -11.97 -5.59 -9.51
CA LEU A 220 -11.38 -4.95 -8.33
C LEU A 220 -9.96 -4.42 -8.57
N GLY A 221 -9.40 -4.56 -9.77
CA GLY A 221 -8.08 -4.05 -10.12
C GLY A 221 -6.92 -4.76 -9.41
N TYR A 222 -7.10 -6.02 -9.02
CA TYR A 222 -6.05 -6.86 -8.40
C TYR A 222 -5.28 -7.73 -9.41
N MET A 223 -5.76 -7.81 -10.65
CA MET A 223 -5.02 -8.41 -11.75
C MET A 223 -4.53 -7.30 -12.70
N PRO A 224 -3.28 -7.39 -13.19
CA PRO A 224 -2.85 -6.53 -14.28
C PRO A 224 -3.72 -6.79 -15.51
N GLU A 225 -4.02 -5.73 -16.26
CA GLU A 225 -4.69 -5.81 -17.57
C GLU A 225 -3.84 -6.57 -18.59
#